data_AF-A0A179B6X7-F1
#
_entry.id   AF-A0A179B6X7-F1
#
_cell.length_a   1.000
_cell.length_b   1.000
_cell.length_c   1.000
_cell.angle_alpha   90.00
_cell.angle_beta   90.00
_cell.angle_gamma   90.00
#
_symmetry.space_group_name_H-M   'P 1'
#
loop_
_entity.id
_entity.type
_entity.pdbx_description
1 polymer ?
#
loop_
_entity_poly.entity_id
_entity_poly.type
_entity_poly.pdbx_seq_one_letter_code
_entity_poly.pdbx_strand_id
1 'polypeptide(L)'
;MTDFFDRSANQRRSRKGPFVDQQTASRKRRRKQRRRSFVILVMAIAFLSSVSVIFIPEFFKESKVVEDYPGPGSGKVSIVIPESATGREIAAILKEKGVIANAQPFIDAYNNDKRAQSQIKPGVYELKKRMSSAGALASLLGRQSTEVRVTIPEGWTKQQIYERLADNLNVPVADVQKAAENTAAIGLPEEADGNPEGWYAPLTYSFPKDTKPEDALKKMVESRMAQLKKLKVPSGQWKTVLIKASIVEREVNKGEYYPKVARVIENRLADKGQVNGLLQMDSTVLYGLGHRGGSPTTAQTRDASNKYNTYQHPGLPPTPISAAGDAAIDGVLHPADGNWLYFVTVNLETGETKFTDDWEEHLKNVDELKKWNKAHPHPSATSGDAAGGQKDTTGGQKSDRESDKQTGGSTGK
;
A
#
# COMPACT_ATOMS: atom_id res chain seq x y z
N MET A 1 28.73 52.91 61.06
CA MET A 1 28.94 54.12 60.26
C MET A 1 27.60 54.82 60.19
N THR A 2 27.52 55.94 60.93
CA THR A 2 26.53 57.04 60.88
C THR A 2 25.06 56.65 60.98
N ASP A 3 24.44 56.80 62.15
CA ASP A 3 23.86 58.07 62.67
C ASP A 3 22.37 58.12 62.27
N PHE A 4 21.41 58.61 63.04
CA PHE A 4 21.41 59.38 64.27
C PHE A 4 19.94 59.44 64.74
N PHE A 5 19.75 59.41 66.06
CA PHE A 5 18.70 60.08 66.84
C PHE A 5 17.25 59.56 66.76
N ASP A 6 16.65 59.05 67.84
CA ASP A 6 16.44 59.58 69.21
C ASP A 6 15.02 60.15 69.36
N ARG A 7 14.46 59.84 70.53
CA ARG A 7 13.27 60.38 71.20
C ARG A 7 11.90 59.94 70.72
N SER A 8 10.94 59.64 71.59
CA SER A 8 10.96 59.39 73.04
C SER A 8 9.53 59.03 73.42
N ALA A 9 9.40 58.00 74.26
CA ALA A 9 8.56 57.97 75.45
C ALA A 9 7.10 58.47 75.39
N ASN A 10 6.14 57.64 75.80
CA ASN A 10 5.84 57.59 77.24
C ASN A 10 4.90 56.43 77.65
N GLN A 11 5.34 55.72 78.69
CA GLN A 11 4.59 55.19 79.85
C GLN A 11 3.27 54.43 79.64
N ARG A 12 3.21 53.13 79.95
CA ARG A 12 3.18 52.48 81.28
C ARG A 12 1.84 52.58 82.01
N ARG A 13 1.24 51.39 82.18
CA ARG A 13 0.79 50.78 83.45
C ARG A 13 -0.36 51.43 84.25
N SER A 14 -1.42 50.63 84.37
CA SER A 14 -1.85 49.96 85.63
C SER A 14 -2.98 50.55 86.48
N ARG A 15 -3.74 49.59 87.05
CA ARG A 15 -4.65 49.58 88.23
C ARG A 15 -6.10 50.06 88.01
N LYS A 16 -7.08 49.14 87.98
CA LYS A 16 -7.76 48.40 89.08
C LYS A 16 -8.60 49.30 90.00
N GLY A 17 -9.92 49.07 89.99
CA GLY A 17 -10.86 49.44 91.06
C GLY A 17 -12.31 49.06 90.70
N PRO A 18 -13.16 48.61 91.66
CA PRO A 18 -14.27 47.66 91.40
C PRO A 18 -15.69 48.22 91.62
N PHE A 19 -16.71 47.42 91.24
CA PHE A 19 -18.10 47.26 91.77
C PHE A 19 -18.91 48.51 92.19
N VAL A 20 -20.20 48.75 91.89
CA VAL A 20 -21.28 48.11 91.12
C VAL A 20 -22.39 49.18 90.95
N ASP A 21 -23.19 49.01 89.89
CA ASP A 21 -24.57 49.52 89.65
C ASP A 21 -24.89 50.85 88.92
N GLN A 22 -25.99 50.78 88.16
CA GLN A 22 -26.76 51.81 87.44
C GLN A 22 -26.14 52.37 86.13
N GLN A 23 -26.40 51.74 84.98
CA GLN A 23 -27.55 52.05 84.09
C GLN A 23 -27.94 53.54 84.00
N THR A 24 -27.61 54.16 82.85
CA THR A 24 -28.52 54.94 81.95
C THR A 24 -27.88 56.17 81.27
N ALA A 25 -26.81 55.99 80.46
CA ALA A 25 -26.39 57.06 79.52
C ALA A 25 -25.63 56.61 78.25
N SER A 26 -25.70 55.33 77.81
CA SER A 26 -24.92 54.86 76.63
C SER A 26 -25.72 54.10 75.56
N ARG A 27 -27.05 54.29 75.49
CA ARG A 27 -27.92 53.57 74.53
C ARG A 27 -28.09 54.19 73.13
N LYS A 28 -27.50 55.35 72.80
CA LYS A 28 -27.76 56.01 71.49
C LYS A 28 -26.66 56.01 70.41
N ARG A 29 -25.41 55.57 70.66
CA ARG A 29 -24.36 55.55 69.61
C ARG A 29 -23.92 54.17 69.09
N ARG A 30 -24.06 53.06 69.84
CA ARG A 30 -23.66 51.71 69.37
C ARG A 30 -24.66 51.03 68.42
N ARG A 31 -25.92 51.48 68.33
CA ARG A 31 -26.93 50.92 67.41
C ARG A 31 -26.74 51.37 65.95
N LYS A 32 -26.12 52.53 65.71
CA LYS A 32 -25.94 53.09 64.35
C LYS A 32 -24.75 52.45 63.59
N GLN A 33 -23.67 52.10 64.29
CA GLN A 33 -22.52 51.38 63.70
C GLN A 33 -22.83 49.92 63.39
N ARG A 34 -23.47 49.17 64.31
CA ARG A 34 -23.85 47.77 64.05
C ARG A 34 -24.84 47.62 62.89
N ARG A 35 -25.78 48.58 62.71
CA ARG A 35 -26.67 48.61 61.55
C ARG A 35 -25.92 48.90 60.25
N ARG A 36 -24.94 49.81 60.24
CA ARG A 36 -24.11 50.08 59.05
C ARG A 36 -23.23 48.90 58.68
N SER A 37 -22.59 48.25 59.64
CA SER A 37 -21.80 47.04 59.40
C SER A 37 -22.65 45.86 58.94
N PHE A 38 -23.87 45.72 59.47
CA PHE A 38 -24.82 44.70 59.00
C PHE A 38 -25.30 44.98 57.57
N VAL A 39 -25.62 46.24 57.24
CA VAL A 39 -26.02 46.63 55.88
C VAL A 39 -24.87 46.43 54.88
N ILE A 40 -23.62 46.76 55.24
CA ILE A 40 -22.45 46.53 54.38
C ILE A 40 -22.21 45.03 54.18
N LEU A 41 -22.37 44.21 55.21
CA LEU A 41 -22.25 42.75 55.09
C LEU A 41 -23.35 42.16 54.20
N VAL A 42 -24.60 42.61 54.36
CA VAL A 42 -25.71 42.18 53.50
C VAL A 42 -25.49 42.63 52.06
N MET A 43 -24.98 43.84 51.83
CA MET A 43 -24.63 44.32 50.49
C MET A 43 -23.45 43.56 49.89
N ALA A 44 -22.44 43.18 50.68
CA ALA A 44 -21.32 42.37 50.21
C ALA A 44 -21.75 40.93 49.87
N ILE A 45 -22.64 40.33 50.67
CA ILE A 45 -23.23 39.01 50.38
C ILE A 45 -24.13 39.10 49.14
N ALA A 46 -24.95 40.15 49.01
CA ALA A 46 -25.77 40.39 47.83
C ALA A 46 -24.92 40.62 46.57
N PHE A 47 -23.77 41.30 46.72
CA PHE A 47 -22.83 41.51 45.62
C PHE A 47 -22.13 40.21 45.25
N LEU A 48 -21.63 39.44 46.22
CA LEU A 48 -21.04 38.13 45.98
C LEU A 48 -22.04 37.13 45.39
N SER A 49 -23.31 37.16 45.81
CA SER A 49 -24.36 36.35 45.21
C SER A 49 -24.69 36.81 43.79
N SER A 50 -24.70 38.12 43.53
CA SER A 50 -24.93 38.65 42.18
C SER A 50 -23.78 38.33 41.22
N VAL A 51 -22.53 38.45 41.69
CA VAL A 51 -21.33 38.04 40.95
C VAL A 51 -21.35 36.52 40.74
N SER A 52 -21.73 35.73 41.74
CA SER A 52 -21.92 34.28 41.56
C SER A 52 -22.99 33.98 40.51
N VAL A 53 -24.15 34.63 40.54
CA VAL A 53 -25.23 34.40 39.56
C VAL A 53 -24.85 34.83 38.14
N ILE A 54 -23.94 35.80 37.98
CA ILE A 54 -23.43 36.26 36.67
C ILE A 54 -22.28 35.38 36.17
N PHE A 55 -21.35 34.98 37.05
CA PHE A 55 -20.16 34.22 36.67
C PHE A 55 -20.35 32.69 36.69
N ILE A 56 -21.31 32.15 37.46
CA ILE A 56 -21.66 30.72 37.42
C ILE A 56 -22.14 30.30 36.02
N PRO A 57 -23.05 31.00 35.31
CA PRO A 57 -23.39 30.62 33.95
C PRO A 57 -22.25 30.84 32.94
N GLU A 58 -21.22 31.64 33.27
CA GLU A 58 -20.00 31.77 32.46
C GLU A 58 -18.99 30.62 32.71
N PHE A 59 -18.98 30.06 33.93
CA PHE A 59 -18.17 28.89 34.33
C PHE A 59 -18.86 27.56 33.99
N PHE A 60 -20.20 27.58 33.89
CA PHE A 60 -21.09 26.53 33.38
C PHE A 60 -21.62 26.86 31.99
N LYS A 61 -20.93 27.72 31.22
CA LYS A 61 -21.10 27.78 29.76
C LYS A 61 -20.60 26.44 29.26
N GLU A 62 -21.57 25.54 29.11
CA GLU A 62 -21.54 24.29 28.37
C GLU A 62 -20.15 23.94 27.86
N SER A 63 -19.55 22.91 28.46
CA SER A 63 -18.93 21.92 27.59
C SER A 63 -19.98 21.57 26.55
N LYS A 64 -19.91 22.22 25.38
CA LYS A 64 -20.54 21.73 24.15
C LYS A 64 -19.90 20.37 23.90
N VAL A 65 -20.41 19.36 24.60
CA VAL A 65 -20.15 17.97 24.31
C VAL A 65 -20.56 17.83 22.86
N VAL A 66 -19.55 17.61 22.02
CA VAL A 66 -19.62 17.59 20.58
C VAL A 66 -20.89 16.86 20.15
N GLU A 67 -21.82 17.61 19.55
CA GLU A 67 -23.14 17.15 19.09
C GLU A 67 -22.95 16.04 18.05
N ASP A 68 -22.84 14.81 18.52
CA ASP A 68 -23.00 13.67 17.66
C ASP A 68 -24.48 13.51 17.31
N TYR A 69 -24.81 12.75 16.26
CA TYR A 69 -26.21 12.43 16.04
C TYR A 69 -26.72 11.57 17.22
N PRO A 70 -27.98 11.75 17.66
CA PRO A 70 -28.54 10.97 18.77
C PRO A 70 -28.69 9.48 18.43
N GLY A 71 -28.63 9.11 17.14
CA GLY A 71 -28.90 7.76 16.68
C GLY A 71 -30.40 7.40 16.77
N PRO A 72 -30.80 6.15 16.46
CA PRO A 72 -29.98 5.06 15.92
C PRO A 72 -29.67 5.21 14.42
N GLY A 73 -30.04 6.34 13.81
CA GLY A 73 -29.91 6.61 12.38
C GLY A 73 -31.04 5.99 11.55
N SER A 74 -31.12 6.39 10.27
CA SER A 74 -32.13 5.92 9.31
C SER A 74 -31.57 5.79 7.89
N GLY A 75 -32.32 5.11 7.02
CA GLY A 75 -31.90 4.82 5.65
C GLY A 75 -30.71 3.85 5.58
N LYS A 76 -30.08 3.79 4.40
CA LYS A 76 -28.88 3.01 4.15
C LYS A 76 -27.82 3.87 3.46
N VAL A 77 -26.56 3.65 3.80
CA VAL A 77 -25.40 4.21 3.12
C VAL A 77 -24.27 3.19 3.14
N SER A 78 -23.68 2.94 1.98
CA SER A 78 -22.52 2.08 1.84
C SER A 78 -21.25 2.90 2.05
N ILE A 79 -20.37 2.42 2.92
CA ILE A 79 -19.05 2.98 3.12
C ILE A 79 -17.98 1.95 2.78
N VAL A 80 -16.80 2.41 2.39
CA VAL A 80 -15.64 1.56 2.13
C VAL A 80 -14.60 1.86 3.21
N ILE A 81 -14.16 0.83 3.94
CA ILE A 81 -13.04 0.92 4.88
C ILE A 81 -11.77 0.41 4.16
N PRO A 82 -10.74 1.26 3.99
CA PRO A 82 -9.46 0.88 3.38
C PRO A 82 -8.68 -0.17 4.19
N GLU A 83 -7.68 -0.79 3.55
CA GLU A 83 -6.69 -1.59 4.26
C GLU A 83 -5.90 -0.75 5.26
N SER A 84 -5.64 -1.32 6.43
CA SER A 84 -4.89 -0.67 7.52
C SER A 84 -5.48 0.68 7.99
N ALA A 85 -6.75 0.95 7.68
CA ALA A 85 -7.41 2.19 8.04
C ALA A 85 -7.43 2.38 9.57
N THR A 86 -6.90 3.52 10.00
CA THR A 86 -6.91 3.97 11.38
C THR A 86 -8.32 4.41 11.81
N GLY A 87 -8.59 4.41 13.12
CA GLY A 87 -9.85 4.95 13.65
C GLY A 87 -10.15 6.39 13.18
N ARG A 88 -9.11 7.19 12.91
CA ARG A 88 -9.24 8.56 12.38
C ARG A 88 -9.69 8.58 10.92
N GLU A 89 -9.13 7.73 10.08
CA GLU A 89 -9.54 7.61 8.68
C GLU A 89 -10.97 7.08 8.56
N ILE A 90 -11.32 6.08 9.37
CA ILE A 90 -12.69 5.56 9.44
C ILE A 90 -13.66 6.66 9.87
N ALA A 91 -13.33 7.44 10.90
CA ALA A 91 -14.15 8.56 11.36
C ALA A 91 -14.36 9.63 10.27
N ALA A 92 -13.31 9.94 9.49
CA ALA A 92 -13.39 10.89 8.40
C ALA A 92 -14.37 10.40 7.31
N ILE A 93 -14.26 9.14 6.90
CA ILE A 93 -15.16 8.51 5.92
C ILE A 93 -16.60 8.51 6.43
N LEU A 94 -16.82 8.13 7.69
CA LEU A 94 -18.15 8.12 8.31
C LEU A 94 -18.78 9.51 8.35
N LYS A 95 -17.99 10.55 8.66
CA LYS A 95 -18.46 11.93 8.68
C LYS A 95 -18.78 12.42 7.26
N GLU A 96 -17.90 12.18 6.30
CA GLU A 96 -18.10 12.56 4.89
C GLU A 96 -19.38 11.93 4.32
N LYS A 97 -19.64 10.66 4.64
CA LYS A 97 -20.84 9.93 4.18
C LYS A 97 -22.10 10.24 5.00
N GLY A 98 -22.01 11.14 5.98
CA GLY A 98 -23.14 11.54 6.83
C GLY A 98 -23.64 10.44 7.76
N VAL A 99 -22.80 9.45 8.07
CA VAL A 99 -23.09 8.41 9.06
C VAL A 99 -23.03 9.01 10.46
N ILE A 100 -21.95 9.72 10.79
CA ILE A 100 -21.76 10.42 12.08
C ILE A 100 -21.71 11.93 11.86
N ALA A 101 -22.01 12.73 12.88
CA ALA A 101 -21.94 14.19 12.77
C ALA A 101 -20.51 14.70 12.95
N ASN A 102 -19.75 14.04 13.83
CA ASN A 102 -18.42 14.47 14.24
C ASN A 102 -17.45 13.29 14.38
N ALA A 103 -16.20 13.50 13.98
CA ALA A 103 -15.20 12.43 13.96
C ALA A 103 -14.62 12.10 15.36
N GLN A 104 -14.45 13.10 16.23
CA GLN A 104 -13.78 12.91 17.51
C GLN A 104 -14.47 11.90 18.44
N PRO A 105 -15.81 11.93 18.64
CA PRO A 105 -16.48 10.94 19.47
C PRO A 105 -16.31 9.49 18.97
N PHE A 106 -16.24 9.30 17.65
CA PHE A 106 -15.93 8.00 17.06
C PHE A 106 -14.49 7.58 17.32
N ILE A 107 -13.52 8.47 17.13
CA ILE A 107 -12.10 8.19 17.38
C ILE A 107 -11.89 7.78 18.84
N ASP A 108 -12.51 8.50 19.77
CA ASP A 108 -12.42 8.19 21.20
C ASP A 108 -13.04 6.82 21.50
N ALA A 109 -14.22 6.53 20.95
CA ALA A 109 -14.86 5.22 21.11
C ALA A 109 -14.02 4.09 20.50
N TYR A 110 -13.44 4.31 19.32
CA TYR A 110 -12.59 3.34 18.61
C TYR A 110 -11.32 3.03 19.42
N ASN A 111 -10.65 4.05 19.96
CA ASN A 111 -9.42 3.87 20.72
C ASN A 111 -9.65 3.18 22.08
N ASN A 112 -10.84 3.37 22.66
CA ASN A 112 -11.22 2.78 23.94
C ASN A 112 -11.77 1.33 23.82
N ASP A 113 -12.10 0.86 22.61
CA ASP A 113 -12.57 -0.51 22.38
C ASP A 113 -11.49 -1.36 21.69
N LYS A 114 -10.86 -2.26 22.46
CA LYS A 114 -9.80 -3.17 21.97
C LYS A 114 -10.25 -4.05 20.79
N ARG A 115 -11.56 -4.27 20.62
CA ARG A 115 -12.09 -5.04 19.48
C ARG A 115 -12.06 -4.25 18.19
N ALA A 116 -12.13 -2.92 18.24
CA ALA A 116 -12.21 -2.08 17.05
C ALA A 116 -11.01 -2.27 16.12
N GLN A 117 -9.82 -2.39 16.69
CA GLN A 117 -8.57 -2.60 15.94
C GLN A 117 -8.45 -4.01 15.35
N SER A 118 -9.03 -5.02 15.99
CA SER A 118 -8.87 -6.42 15.59
C SER A 118 -10.02 -6.97 14.74
N GLN A 119 -11.25 -6.47 14.95
CA GLN A 119 -12.48 -7.01 14.36
C GLN A 119 -13.05 -6.17 13.21
N ILE A 120 -12.79 -4.86 13.17
CA ILE A 120 -13.18 -4.04 12.02
C ILE A 120 -12.18 -4.35 10.91
N LYS A 121 -12.66 -5.00 9.85
CA LYS A 121 -11.84 -5.40 8.71
C LYS A 121 -12.01 -4.40 7.56
N PRO A 122 -11.03 -4.30 6.66
CA PRO A 122 -11.21 -3.60 5.39
C PRO A 122 -12.38 -4.20 4.60
N GLY A 123 -13.12 -3.36 3.87
CA GLY A 123 -14.25 -3.81 3.06
C GLY A 123 -15.43 -2.85 3.04
N VAL A 124 -16.56 -3.32 2.51
CA VAL A 124 -17.77 -2.53 2.33
C VAL A 124 -18.76 -2.82 3.46
N TYR A 125 -19.24 -1.75 4.09
CA TYR A 125 -20.21 -1.81 5.19
C TYR A 125 -21.47 -1.04 4.82
N GLU A 126 -22.64 -1.67 4.98
CA GLU A 126 -23.92 -0.97 4.98
C GLU A 126 -24.23 -0.43 6.38
N LEU A 127 -24.25 0.90 6.50
CA LEU A 127 -24.61 1.62 7.73
C LEU A 127 -25.88 2.47 7.50
N LYS A 128 -26.41 3.04 8.57
CA LYS A 128 -27.49 4.02 8.50
C LYS A 128 -26.89 5.43 8.45
N LYS A 129 -27.59 6.40 7.87
CA LYS A 129 -27.21 7.81 8.02
C LYS A 129 -27.61 8.30 9.41
N ARG A 130 -26.92 9.33 9.91
CA ARG A 130 -27.22 9.99 11.19
C ARG A 130 -27.23 9.08 12.42
N MET A 131 -26.30 8.13 12.48
CA MET A 131 -26.02 7.29 13.64
C MET A 131 -25.19 8.06 14.67
N SER A 132 -25.34 7.73 15.95
CA SER A 132 -24.33 8.10 16.94
C SER A 132 -23.02 7.36 16.66
N SER A 133 -21.88 7.93 17.01
CA SER A 133 -20.55 7.35 16.83
C SER A 133 -20.42 6.02 17.55
N ALA A 134 -20.98 5.91 18.76
CA ALA A 134 -21.06 4.65 19.48
C ALA A 134 -21.91 3.61 18.72
N GLY A 135 -23.05 4.02 18.15
CA GLY A 135 -23.90 3.15 17.34
C GLY A 135 -23.27 2.73 16.02
N ALA A 136 -22.53 3.64 15.37
CA ALA A 136 -21.75 3.38 14.17
C ALA A 136 -20.62 2.39 14.46
N LEU A 137 -19.85 2.60 15.54
CA LEU A 137 -18.81 1.68 15.98
C LEU A 137 -19.38 0.30 16.32
N ALA A 138 -20.47 0.24 17.08
CA ALA A 138 -21.15 -1.01 17.40
C ALA A 138 -21.64 -1.74 16.14
N SER A 139 -22.10 -1.00 15.13
CA SER A 139 -22.50 -1.59 13.85
C SER A 139 -21.31 -2.09 13.03
N LEU A 140 -20.16 -1.42 13.08
CA LEU A 140 -18.93 -1.90 12.45
C LEU A 140 -18.34 -3.13 13.15
N LEU A 141 -18.48 -3.22 14.47
CA LEU A 141 -18.07 -4.36 15.28
C LEU A 141 -19.02 -5.56 15.15
N GLY A 142 -20.33 -5.29 15.07
CA GLY A 142 -21.36 -6.33 15.02
C GLY A 142 -21.67 -6.83 13.61
N ARG A 143 -21.23 -6.11 12.56
CA ARG A 143 -21.38 -6.53 11.17
C ARG A 143 -20.02 -6.96 10.65
N GLN A 144 -19.97 -8.12 10.01
CA GLN A 144 -18.84 -8.39 9.14
C GLN A 144 -19.04 -7.65 7.82
N SER A 145 -17.96 -7.14 7.24
CA SER A 145 -17.98 -6.64 5.86
C SER A 145 -18.68 -7.67 4.97
N THR A 146 -19.63 -7.23 4.15
CA THR A 146 -20.33 -8.10 3.19
C THR A 146 -19.46 -8.42 1.99
N GLU A 147 -18.39 -7.65 1.78
CA GLU A 147 -17.45 -7.80 0.69
C GLU A 147 -16.01 -7.97 1.19
N VAL A 148 -15.17 -8.63 0.40
CA VAL A 148 -13.72 -8.72 0.56
C VAL A 148 -13.05 -7.91 -0.54
N ARG A 149 -12.00 -7.16 -0.18
CA ARG A 149 -11.18 -6.44 -1.15
C ARG A 149 -10.00 -7.32 -1.54
N VAL A 150 -9.81 -7.53 -2.84
CA VAL A 150 -8.74 -8.36 -3.37
C VAL A 150 -7.88 -7.53 -4.31
N THR A 151 -6.68 -7.18 -3.88
CA THR A 151 -5.71 -6.48 -4.72
C THR A 151 -4.84 -7.47 -5.47
N ILE A 152 -4.83 -7.36 -6.80
CA ILE A 152 -3.94 -8.08 -7.70
C ILE A 152 -2.85 -7.11 -8.17
N PRO A 153 -1.60 -7.26 -7.70
CA PRO A 153 -0.50 -6.44 -8.17
C PRO A 153 -0.12 -6.75 -9.63
N GLU A 154 0.50 -5.77 -10.28
CA GLU A 154 1.13 -5.92 -11.59
C GLU A 154 2.29 -6.93 -11.52
N GLY A 155 2.61 -7.58 -12.64
CA GLY A 155 3.68 -8.56 -12.72
C GLY A 155 3.35 -9.94 -12.12
N TRP A 156 2.16 -10.13 -11.54
CA TRP A 156 1.72 -11.40 -10.99
C TRP A 156 1.31 -12.42 -12.05
N THR A 157 1.66 -13.68 -11.86
CA THR A 157 1.19 -14.80 -12.70
C THR A 157 -0.22 -15.23 -12.30
N LYS A 158 -0.93 -15.94 -13.20
CA LYS A 158 -2.24 -16.52 -12.90
C LYS A 158 -2.23 -17.39 -11.65
N GLN A 159 -1.15 -18.12 -11.38
CA GLN A 159 -1.04 -18.97 -10.20
C GLN A 159 -1.03 -18.15 -8.91
N GLN A 160 -0.30 -17.03 -8.89
CA GLN A 160 -0.31 -16.11 -7.74
C GLN A 160 -1.70 -15.46 -7.56
N ILE A 161 -2.38 -15.16 -8.67
CA ILE A 161 -3.76 -14.64 -8.65
C ILE A 161 -4.72 -15.69 -8.06
N TYR A 162 -4.57 -16.97 -8.42
CA TYR A 162 -5.40 -18.04 -7.87
C TYR A 162 -5.20 -18.22 -6.37
N GLU A 163 -3.96 -18.20 -5.90
CA GLU A 163 -3.64 -18.23 -4.47
C GLU A 163 -4.27 -17.04 -3.74
N ARG A 164 -4.14 -15.83 -4.30
CA ARG A 164 -4.75 -14.62 -3.71
C ARG A 164 -6.27 -14.69 -3.65
N LEU A 165 -6.92 -15.16 -4.70
CA LEU A 165 -8.38 -15.33 -4.71
C LEU A 165 -8.82 -16.39 -3.69
N ALA A 166 -8.11 -17.51 -3.63
CA ALA A 166 -8.38 -18.59 -2.68
C ALA A 166 -8.32 -18.09 -1.24
N ASP A 167 -7.26 -17.38 -0.88
CA ASP A 167 -7.06 -16.82 0.46
C ASP A 167 -8.16 -15.82 0.84
N ASN A 168 -8.56 -14.95 -0.10
CA ASN A 168 -9.51 -13.87 0.20
C ASN A 168 -10.98 -14.32 0.16
N LEU A 169 -11.32 -15.29 -0.69
CA LEU A 169 -12.66 -15.88 -0.76
C LEU A 169 -12.82 -17.04 0.22
N ASN A 170 -11.75 -17.44 0.92
CA ASN A 170 -11.73 -18.57 1.84
C ASN A 170 -12.20 -19.89 1.18
N VAL A 171 -11.63 -20.18 0.02
CA VAL A 171 -11.87 -21.40 -0.77
C VAL A 171 -10.54 -22.09 -1.08
N PRO A 172 -10.52 -23.41 -1.35
CA PRO A 172 -9.34 -24.09 -1.83
C PRO A 172 -8.81 -23.51 -3.16
N VAL A 173 -7.50 -23.37 -3.32
CA VAL A 173 -6.88 -22.92 -4.58
C VAL A 173 -7.23 -23.83 -5.76
N ALA A 174 -7.44 -25.13 -5.51
CA ALA A 174 -7.87 -26.10 -6.51
C ALA A 174 -9.25 -25.76 -7.11
N ASP A 175 -10.16 -25.16 -6.33
CA ASP A 175 -11.47 -24.74 -6.82
C ASP A 175 -11.36 -23.52 -7.74
N VAL A 176 -10.42 -22.62 -7.46
CA VAL A 176 -10.11 -21.47 -8.32
C VAL A 176 -9.46 -21.95 -9.63
N GLN A 177 -8.50 -22.87 -9.55
CA GLN A 177 -7.86 -23.48 -10.72
C GLN A 177 -8.89 -24.19 -11.61
N LYS A 178 -9.76 -25.00 -11.01
CA LYS A 178 -10.85 -25.70 -11.71
C LYS A 178 -11.83 -24.72 -12.37
N ALA A 179 -12.19 -23.63 -11.70
CA ALA A 179 -13.03 -22.60 -12.31
C ALA A 179 -12.35 -21.97 -13.54
N ALA A 180 -11.03 -21.77 -13.49
CA ALA A 180 -10.27 -21.20 -14.61
C ALA A 180 -10.15 -22.13 -15.83
N GLU A 181 -10.32 -23.45 -15.65
CA GLU A 181 -10.33 -24.42 -16.77
C GLU A 181 -11.56 -24.23 -17.68
N ASN A 182 -12.68 -23.73 -17.14
CA ASN A 182 -13.86 -23.40 -17.92
C ASN A 182 -13.73 -22.00 -18.55
N THR A 183 -12.89 -21.91 -19.58
CA THR A 183 -12.54 -20.66 -20.27
C THR A 183 -13.76 -19.89 -20.79
N ALA A 184 -14.78 -20.61 -21.26
CA ALA A 184 -16.04 -20.01 -21.71
C ALA A 184 -16.81 -19.35 -20.56
N ALA A 185 -16.87 -19.99 -19.39
CA ALA A 185 -17.60 -19.45 -18.25
C ALA A 185 -16.94 -18.22 -17.63
N ILE A 186 -15.61 -18.17 -17.61
CA ILE A 186 -14.85 -16.97 -17.21
C ILE A 186 -14.80 -15.89 -18.30
N GLY A 187 -15.44 -16.12 -19.45
CA GLY A 187 -15.51 -15.13 -20.55
C GLY A 187 -14.16 -14.85 -21.21
N LEU A 188 -13.25 -15.82 -21.22
CA LEU A 188 -11.94 -15.68 -21.85
C LEU A 188 -12.11 -15.51 -23.38
N PRO A 189 -11.51 -14.47 -24.00
CA PRO A 189 -11.66 -14.26 -25.43
C PRO A 189 -10.92 -15.34 -26.24
N GLU A 190 -11.38 -15.59 -27.47
CA GLU A 190 -10.75 -16.57 -28.37
C GLU A 190 -9.26 -16.29 -28.60
N GLU A 191 -8.87 -15.01 -28.68
CA GLU A 191 -7.47 -14.58 -28.79
C GLU A 191 -6.56 -15.12 -27.67
N ALA A 192 -7.11 -15.53 -26.51
CA ALA A 192 -6.32 -16.09 -25.43
C ALA A 192 -5.85 -17.54 -25.69
N ASP A 193 -6.39 -18.20 -26.72
CA ASP A 193 -6.13 -19.61 -27.05
C ASP A 193 -6.31 -20.54 -25.83
N GLY A 194 -7.32 -20.26 -25.01
CA GLY A 194 -7.64 -21.04 -23.83
C GLY A 194 -6.67 -20.90 -22.64
N ASN A 195 -5.67 -20.01 -22.71
CA ASN A 195 -4.77 -19.76 -21.57
C ASN A 195 -5.05 -18.38 -20.94
N PRO A 196 -5.49 -18.33 -19.67
CA PRO A 196 -5.85 -17.07 -19.01
C PRO A 196 -4.64 -16.27 -18.47
N GLU A 197 -3.40 -16.71 -18.68
CA GLU A 197 -2.22 -15.95 -18.26
C GLU A 197 -2.20 -14.56 -18.91
N GLY A 198 -2.01 -13.51 -18.09
CA GLY A 198 -2.09 -12.10 -18.53
C GLY A 198 -3.49 -11.57 -18.80
N TRP A 199 -4.53 -12.40 -18.77
CA TRP A 199 -5.92 -11.99 -19.06
C TRP A 199 -6.71 -11.51 -17.85
N TYR A 200 -6.15 -11.63 -16.64
CA TYR A 200 -6.69 -11.01 -15.45
C TYR A 200 -6.08 -9.62 -15.27
N ALA A 201 -6.91 -8.59 -15.10
CA ALA A 201 -6.42 -7.23 -14.90
C ALA A 201 -5.84 -7.04 -13.47
N PRO A 202 -4.66 -6.41 -13.32
CA PRO A 202 -4.06 -6.15 -12.01
C PRO A 202 -4.74 -4.93 -11.37
N LEU A 203 -5.84 -5.17 -10.69
CA LEU A 203 -6.66 -4.15 -10.03
C LEU A 203 -6.98 -4.57 -8.60
N THR A 204 -7.56 -3.64 -7.83
CA THR A 204 -8.26 -3.99 -6.60
C THR A 204 -9.74 -4.24 -6.89
N TYR A 205 -10.19 -5.46 -6.61
CA TYR A 205 -11.56 -5.90 -6.76
C TYR A 205 -12.28 -5.88 -5.41
N SER A 206 -13.59 -5.72 -5.44
CA SER A 206 -14.47 -5.92 -4.28
C SER A 206 -15.45 -7.02 -4.63
N PHE A 207 -15.49 -8.08 -3.82
CA PHE A 207 -16.31 -9.25 -4.05
C PHE A 207 -17.18 -9.53 -2.82
N PRO A 208 -18.48 -9.81 -2.97
CA PRO A 208 -19.24 -10.47 -1.90
C PRO A 208 -18.51 -11.70 -1.36
N LYS A 209 -18.59 -11.96 -0.06
CA LYS A 209 -17.87 -13.09 0.57
C LYS A 209 -18.21 -14.47 0.01
N ASP A 210 -19.42 -14.62 -0.53
CA ASP A 210 -19.94 -15.84 -1.14
C ASP A 210 -19.72 -15.89 -2.66
N THR A 211 -18.94 -14.95 -3.21
CA THR A 211 -18.59 -14.92 -4.64
C THR A 211 -17.91 -16.23 -5.02
N LYS A 212 -18.41 -16.89 -6.06
CA LYS A 212 -17.80 -18.10 -6.60
C LYS A 212 -16.51 -17.74 -7.33
N PRO A 213 -15.49 -18.61 -7.33
CA PRO A 213 -14.25 -18.37 -8.05
C PRO A 213 -14.46 -18.04 -9.54
N GLU A 214 -15.40 -18.71 -10.20
CA GLU A 214 -15.74 -18.46 -11.61
C GLU A 214 -16.20 -17.01 -11.84
N ASP A 215 -17.08 -16.48 -10.99
CA ASP A 215 -17.57 -15.11 -11.08
C ASP A 215 -16.45 -14.08 -10.83
N ALA A 216 -15.55 -14.38 -9.88
CA ALA A 216 -14.40 -13.53 -9.61
C ALA A 216 -13.43 -13.47 -10.80
N LEU A 217 -13.08 -14.63 -11.36
CA LEU A 217 -12.21 -14.72 -12.55
C LEU A 217 -12.85 -14.06 -13.76
N LYS A 218 -14.15 -14.30 -13.98
CA LYS A 218 -14.92 -13.63 -15.04
C LYS A 218 -14.83 -12.12 -14.93
N LYS A 219 -15.02 -11.58 -13.72
CA LYS A 219 -14.91 -10.13 -13.48
C LYS A 219 -13.53 -9.59 -13.81
N MET A 220 -12.47 -10.34 -13.51
CA MET A 220 -11.09 -9.95 -13.83
C MET A 220 -10.82 -9.94 -15.35
N VAL A 221 -11.34 -10.92 -16.09
CA VAL A 221 -11.24 -10.99 -17.55
C VAL A 221 -12.03 -9.85 -18.20
N GLU A 222 -13.25 -9.60 -17.76
CA GLU A 222 -14.06 -8.46 -18.21
C GLU A 222 -13.32 -7.12 -18.00
N SER A 223 -12.67 -6.97 -16.84
CA SER A 223 -11.91 -5.76 -16.52
C SER A 223 -10.70 -5.59 -17.43
N ARG A 224 -9.99 -6.69 -17.75
CA ARG A 224 -8.89 -6.66 -18.73
C ARG A 224 -9.37 -6.25 -20.11
N MET A 225 -10.45 -6.86 -20.61
CA MET A 225 -11.01 -6.49 -21.92
C MET A 225 -11.45 -5.03 -21.96
N ALA A 226 -12.00 -4.51 -20.86
CA ALA A 226 -12.35 -3.10 -20.73
C ALA A 226 -11.10 -2.18 -20.77
N GLN A 227 -10.01 -2.55 -20.09
CA GLN A 227 -8.73 -1.82 -20.15
C GLN A 227 -8.18 -1.78 -21.58
N LEU A 228 -8.12 -2.92 -22.26
CA LEU A 228 -7.60 -3.02 -23.63
C LEU A 228 -8.40 -2.12 -24.60
N LYS A 229 -9.74 -2.12 -24.48
CA LYS A 229 -10.62 -1.23 -25.24
C LYS A 229 -10.37 0.25 -24.91
N LYS A 230 -10.24 0.58 -23.62
CA LYS A 230 -9.96 1.96 -23.14
C LYS A 230 -8.63 2.48 -23.69
N LEU A 231 -7.60 1.65 -23.69
CA LEU A 231 -6.27 1.95 -24.24
C LEU A 231 -6.22 1.88 -25.77
N LYS A 232 -7.35 1.56 -26.43
CA LYS A 232 -7.48 1.45 -27.89
C LYS A 232 -6.52 0.44 -28.50
N VAL A 233 -6.23 -0.65 -27.78
CA VAL A 233 -5.47 -1.77 -28.33
C VAL A 233 -6.25 -2.34 -29.52
N PRO A 234 -5.64 -2.43 -30.73
CA PRO A 234 -6.33 -2.96 -31.90
C PRO A 234 -6.90 -4.36 -31.66
N SER A 235 -8.15 -4.57 -32.04
CA SER A 235 -8.77 -5.91 -32.05
C SER A 235 -7.94 -6.87 -32.91
N GLY A 236 -7.78 -8.12 -32.48
CA GLY A 236 -6.89 -9.09 -33.13
C GLY A 236 -5.43 -9.02 -32.66
N GLN A 237 -5.06 -8.02 -31.85
CA GLN A 237 -3.69 -7.85 -31.35
C GLN A 237 -3.58 -7.89 -29.83
N TRP A 238 -4.67 -8.16 -29.10
CA TRP A 238 -4.65 -8.08 -27.64
C TRP A 238 -3.67 -9.08 -27.05
N LYS A 239 -3.68 -10.33 -27.52
CA LYS A 239 -2.71 -11.35 -27.07
C LYS A 239 -1.26 -10.90 -27.31
N THR A 240 -0.94 -10.44 -28.51
CA THR A 240 0.42 -10.01 -28.87
C THR A 240 0.89 -8.85 -28.01
N VAL A 241 0.01 -7.85 -27.78
CA VAL A 241 0.30 -6.70 -26.93
C VAL A 241 0.47 -7.13 -25.47
N LEU A 242 -0.38 -8.02 -24.96
CA LEU A 242 -0.26 -8.55 -23.60
C LEU A 242 1.02 -9.37 -23.40
N ILE A 243 1.46 -10.15 -24.40
CA ILE A 243 2.72 -10.87 -24.33
C ILE A 243 3.87 -9.89 -24.14
N LYS A 244 3.98 -8.88 -25.03
CA LYS A 244 5.02 -7.86 -24.97
C LYS A 244 4.97 -7.07 -23.66
N ALA A 245 3.77 -6.65 -23.23
CA ALA A 245 3.57 -5.87 -22.01
C ALA A 245 3.95 -6.67 -20.76
N SER A 246 3.64 -7.97 -20.71
CA SER A 246 4.03 -8.84 -19.58
C SER A 246 5.54 -9.04 -19.46
N ILE A 247 6.27 -8.99 -20.57
CA ILE A 247 7.74 -8.99 -20.58
C ILE A 247 8.22 -7.63 -20.06
N VAL A 248 7.76 -6.52 -20.66
CA VAL A 248 8.14 -5.15 -20.25
C VAL A 248 7.96 -4.93 -18.74
N GLU A 249 6.81 -5.34 -18.19
CA GLU A 249 6.47 -5.25 -16.76
C GLU A 249 7.49 -5.95 -15.86
N ARG A 250 8.11 -7.04 -16.34
CA ARG A 250 9.04 -7.85 -15.54
C ARG A 250 10.51 -7.49 -15.73
N GLU A 251 10.84 -6.66 -16.73
CA GLU A 251 12.24 -6.32 -17.06
C GLU A 251 12.74 -5.05 -16.37
N VAL A 252 11.86 -4.09 -16.08
CA VAL A 252 12.27 -2.80 -15.49
C VAL A 252 11.31 -2.36 -14.40
N ASN A 253 11.85 -1.67 -13.38
CA ASN A 253 11.11 -1.20 -12.21
C ASN A 253 10.62 0.25 -12.32
N LYS A 254 10.85 0.91 -13.46
CA LYS A 254 10.40 2.28 -13.72
C LYS A 254 9.57 2.35 -15.00
N GLY A 255 8.38 2.91 -14.87
CA GLY A 255 7.47 3.12 -16.00
C GLY A 255 8.05 3.98 -17.13
N GLU A 256 9.00 4.87 -16.83
CA GLU A 256 9.68 5.69 -17.86
C GLU A 256 10.46 4.85 -18.90
N TYR A 257 10.85 3.63 -18.54
CA TYR A 257 11.57 2.73 -19.44
C TYR A 257 10.66 1.79 -20.22
N TYR A 258 9.36 1.70 -19.90
CA TYR A 258 8.45 0.79 -20.60
C TYR A 258 8.44 1.02 -22.12
N PRO A 259 8.36 2.27 -22.65
CA PRO A 259 8.47 2.51 -24.08
C PRO A 259 9.81 2.11 -24.70
N LYS A 260 10.93 2.23 -23.95
CA LYS A 260 12.27 1.87 -24.45
C LYS A 260 12.47 0.36 -24.48
N VAL A 261 12.02 -0.37 -23.46
CA VAL A 261 12.06 -1.84 -23.44
C VAL A 261 11.13 -2.40 -24.52
N ALA A 262 9.94 -1.83 -24.71
CA ALA A 262 9.07 -2.17 -25.83
C ALA A 262 9.78 -1.99 -27.17
N ARG A 263 10.52 -0.88 -27.36
CA ARG A 263 11.33 -0.66 -28.57
C ARG A 263 12.40 -1.73 -28.75
N VAL A 264 13.12 -2.12 -27.69
CA VAL A 264 14.11 -3.22 -27.76
C VAL A 264 13.45 -4.51 -28.21
N ILE A 265 12.26 -4.84 -27.69
CA ILE A 265 11.50 -6.04 -28.11
C ILE A 265 11.22 -5.98 -29.62
N GLU A 266 10.69 -4.87 -30.14
CA GLU A 266 10.44 -4.74 -31.59
C GLU A 266 11.72 -4.88 -32.41
N ASN A 267 12.80 -4.21 -31.99
CA ASN A 267 14.08 -4.23 -32.69
C ASN A 267 14.68 -5.64 -32.70
N ARG A 268 14.65 -6.36 -31.58
CA ARG A 268 15.14 -7.75 -31.48
C ARG A 268 14.32 -8.71 -32.33
N LEU A 269 12.99 -8.56 -32.37
CA LEU A 269 12.12 -9.38 -33.23
C LEU A 269 12.44 -9.20 -34.73
N ALA A 270 12.71 -7.95 -35.13
CA ALA A 270 13.04 -7.61 -36.51
C ALA A 270 14.48 -7.97 -36.90
N ASP A 271 15.41 -7.98 -35.95
CA ASP A 271 16.83 -8.22 -36.19
C ASP A 271 17.10 -9.64 -36.72
N LYS A 272 17.95 -9.70 -37.77
CA LYS A 272 18.48 -10.94 -38.38
C LYS A 272 20.00 -11.05 -38.26
N GLY A 273 20.63 -10.11 -37.56
CA GLY A 273 22.07 -10.03 -37.39
C GLY A 273 22.47 -10.48 -35.98
N GLN A 274 22.48 -9.53 -35.04
CA GLN A 274 23.12 -9.70 -33.73
C GLN A 274 22.39 -10.70 -32.82
N VAL A 275 21.05 -10.70 -32.82
CA VAL A 275 20.22 -11.54 -31.95
C VAL A 275 19.31 -12.50 -32.72
N ASN A 276 19.17 -12.33 -34.03
CA ASN A 276 18.44 -13.25 -34.92
C ASN A 276 17.00 -13.57 -34.44
N GLY A 277 16.24 -12.54 -34.04
CA GLY A 277 14.86 -12.71 -33.57
C GLY A 277 14.71 -13.22 -32.14
N LEU A 278 15.80 -13.48 -31.41
CA LEU A 278 15.76 -13.93 -30.02
C LEU A 278 15.55 -12.72 -29.10
N LEU A 279 14.58 -12.80 -28.19
CA LEU A 279 14.37 -11.73 -27.21
C LEU A 279 15.37 -11.79 -26.07
N GLN A 280 15.83 -12.98 -25.67
CA GLN A 280 16.81 -13.19 -24.59
C GLN A 280 16.45 -12.45 -23.30
N MET A 281 15.22 -12.69 -22.81
CA MET A 281 14.67 -12.04 -21.61
C MET A 281 14.62 -13.03 -20.45
N ASP A 282 15.34 -12.72 -19.36
CA ASP A 282 15.43 -13.59 -18.17
C ASP A 282 14.06 -13.92 -17.58
N SER A 283 13.14 -12.93 -17.58
CA SER A 283 11.77 -13.07 -17.08
C SER A 283 11.01 -14.21 -17.75
N THR A 284 11.23 -14.43 -19.04
CA THR A 284 10.57 -15.50 -19.82
C THR A 284 11.11 -16.89 -19.47
N VAL A 285 12.42 -17.00 -19.23
CA VAL A 285 13.06 -18.25 -18.77
C VAL A 285 12.52 -18.64 -17.40
N LEU A 286 12.52 -17.68 -16.47
CA LEU A 286 12.06 -17.89 -15.10
C LEU A 286 10.57 -18.25 -15.04
N TYR A 287 9.73 -17.63 -15.88
CA TYR A 287 8.32 -18.01 -15.99
C TYR A 287 8.17 -19.48 -16.39
N GLY A 288 8.89 -19.93 -17.42
CA GLY A 288 8.85 -21.33 -17.86
C GLY A 288 9.35 -22.34 -16.81
N LEU A 289 10.17 -21.89 -15.86
CA LEU A 289 10.63 -22.68 -14.71
C LEU A 289 9.70 -22.60 -13.49
N GLY A 290 8.65 -21.78 -13.54
CA GLY A 290 7.77 -21.53 -12.40
C GLY A 290 8.39 -20.66 -11.30
N HIS A 291 9.47 -19.93 -11.60
CA HIS A 291 10.15 -19.07 -10.65
C HIS A 291 9.50 -17.68 -10.57
N ARG A 292 9.34 -17.16 -9.34
CA ARG A 292 8.71 -15.86 -9.07
C ARG A 292 9.67 -14.67 -9.28
N GLY A 293 10.97 -14.91 -9.27
CA GLY A 293 12.01 -13.89 -9.49
C GLY A 293 13.41 -14.50 -9.44
N GLY A 294 14.42 -13.64 -9.46
CA GLY A 294 15.84 -14.01 -9.49
C GLY A 294 16.45 -13.89 -10.89
N SER A 295 17.59 -14.54 -11.10
CA SER A 295 18.27 -14.61 -12.40
C SER A 295 18.45 -16.08 -12.80
N PRO A 296 18.17 -16.45 -14.06
CA PRO A 296 18.41 -17.80 -14.52
C PRO A 296 19.92 -18.08 -14.58
N THR A 297 20.27 -19.34 -14.33
CA THR A 297 21.62 -19.85 -14.55
C THR A 297 21.92 -19.99 -16.05
N THR A 298 23.20 -20.04 -16.42
CA THR A 298 23.59 -20.31 -17.81
C THR A 298 23.06 -21.64 -18.35
N ALA A 299 22.90 -22.65 -17.49
CA ALA A 299 22.30 -23.92 -17.90
C ALA A 299 20.81 -23.73 -18.26
N GLN A 300 20.07 -22.95 -17.46
CA GLN A 300 18.66 -22.66 -17.69
C GLN A 300 18.44 -21.81 -18.94
N THR A 301 19.30 -20.82 -19.23
CA THR A 301 19.18 -20.03 -20.47
C THR A 301 19.54 -20.85 -21.72
N ARG A 302 20.28 -21.95 -21.58
CA ARG A 302 20.61 -22.90 -22.67
C ARG A 302 19.61 -24.05 -22.83
N ASP A 303 18.61 -24.15 -21.96
CA ASP A 303 17.62 -25.23 -22.02
C ASP A 303 16.53 -24.94 -23.08
N ALA A 304 16.63 -25.61 -24.22
CA ALA A 304 15.66 -25.51 -25.32
C ALA A 304 14.38 -26.33 -25.11
N SER A 305 14.25 -27.09 -24.01
CA SER A 305 13.00 -27.78 -23.68
C SER A 305 11.96 -26.83 -23.06
N ASN A 306 12.41 -25.74 -22.46
CA ASN A 306 11.56 -24.68 -21.94
C ASN A 306 11.00 -23.82 -23.09
N LYS A 307 9.73 -24.03 -23.44
CA LYS A 307 9.03 -23.31 -24.52
C LYS A 307 8.94 -21.79 -24.33
N TYR A 308 9.16 -21.27 -23.12
CA TYR A 308 9.20 -19.83 -22.84
C TYR A 308 10.60 -19.26 -22.93
N ASN A 309 11.63 -20.09 -23.14
CA ASN A 309 13.01 -19.65 -23.18
C ASN A 309 13.31 -18.86 -24.46
N THR A 310 13.22 -17.54 -24.38
CA THR A 310 13.50 -16.62 -25.50
C THR A 310 15.00 -16.46 -25.82
N TYR A 311 15.88 -17.19 -25.13
CA TYR A 311 17.28 -17.39 -25.58
C TYR A 311 17.40 -18.53 -26.60
N GLN A 312 16.45 -19.45 -26.64
CA GLN A 312 16.50 -20.65 -27.49
C GLN A 312 15.44 -20.63 -28.60
N HIS A 313 14.36 -19.88 -28.41
CA HIS A 313 13.25 -19.80 -29.36
C HIS A 313 13.08 -18.38 -29.90
N PRO A 314 13.31 -18.14 -31.21
CA PRO A 314 13.06 -16.84 -31.82
C PRO A 314 11.58 -16.45 -31.78
N GLY A 315 11.31 -15.16 -31.64
CA GLY A 315 9.96 -14.62 -31.56
C GLY A 315 9.45 -14.43 -30.13
N LEU A 316 8.13 -14.23 -30.02
CA LEU A 316 7.44 -14.09 -28.75
C LEU A 316 7.23 -15.47 -28.08
N PRO A 317 7.19 -15.54 -26.73
CA PRO A 317 6.78 -16.76 -26.03
C PRO A 317 5.30 -17.10 -26.32
N PRO A 318 4.84 -18.34 -26.01
CA PRO A 318 3.50 -18.81 -26.38
C PRO A 318 2.34 -18.00 -25.78
N THR A 319 2.53 -17.42 -24.60
CA THR A 319 1.54 -16.62 -23.84
C THR A 319 2.22 -15.49 -23.09
N PRO A 320 1.45 -14.54 -22.52
CA PRO A 320 1.98 -13.63 -21.51
C PRO A 320 2.63 -14.40 -20.36
N ILE A 321 3.49 -13.73 -19.59
CA ILE A 321 4.20 -14.31 -18.44
C ILE A 321 3.79 -13.68 -17.09
N SER A 322 2.83 -12.75 -17.12
CA SER A 322 2.27 -12.04 -15.98
C SER A 322 1.08 -11.14 -16.38
N ALA A 323 0.37 -10.63 -15.39
CA ALA A 323 -0.61 -9.55 -15.51
C ALA A 323 0.11 -8.19 -15.61
N ALA A 324 0.20 -7.64 -16.83
CA ALA A 324 0.75 -6.31 -17.08
C ALA A 324 -0.25 -5.20 -16.71
N GLY A 325 0.25 -4.07 -16.24
CA GLY A 325 -0.50 -2.85 -15.94
C GLY A 325 -0.81 -1.98 -17.17
N ASP A 326 -1.60 -0.92 -16.97
CA ASP A 326 -1.97 0.03 -18.03
C ASP A 326 -0.72 0.71 -18.63
N ALA A 327 0.27 1.06 -17.80
CA ALA A 327 1.49 1.74 -18.23
C ALA A 327 2.38 0.86 -19.12
N ALA A 328 2.51 -0.43 -18.81
CA ALA A 328 3.28 -1.36 -19.63
C ALA A 328 2.58 -1.62 -20.97
N ILE A 329 1.24 -1.72 -20.98
CA ILE A 329 0.46 -1.80 -22.22
C ILE A 329 0.66 -0.54 -23.05
N ASP A 330 0.54 0.65 -22.45
CA ASP A 330 0.73 1.92 -23.14
C ASP A 330 2.14 2.05 -23.74
N GLY A 331 3.17 1.64 -23.01
CA GLY A 331 4.55 1.62 -23.51
C GLY A 331 4.75 0.70 -24.72
N VAL A 332 4.01 -0.42 -24.79
CA VAL A 332 4.00 -1.30 -25.97
C VAL A 332 3.24 -0.71 -27.15
N LEU A 333 2.16 0.02 -26.90
CA LEU A 333 1.40 0.72 -27.95
C LEU A 333 2.17 1.92 -28.51
N HIS A 334 3.01 2.54 -27.69
CA HIS A 334 3.78 3.73 -28.04
C HIS A 334 5.29 3.54 -27.74
N PRO A 335 6.00 2.61 -28.43
CA PRO A 335 7.42 2.40 -28.17
C PRO A 335 8.24 3.65 -28.49
N ALA A 336 9.18 4.00 -27.61
CA ALA A 336 10.06 5.15 -27.81
C ALA A 336 10.89 5.00 -29.08
N ASP A 337 11.22 6.09 -29.77
CA ASP A 337 12.13 6.03 -30.91
C ASP A 337 13.55 5.63 -30.47
N GLY A 338 14.16 4.72 -31.21
CA GLY A 338 15.51 4.23 -30.94
C GLY A 338 15.79 2.90 -31.63
N ASN A 339 17.07 2.62 -31.87
CA ASN A 339 17.54 1.40 -32.52
C ASN A 339 18.14 0.38 -31.52
N TRP A 340 17.96 0.63 -30.21
CA TRP A 340 18.55 -0.19 -29.16
C TRP A 340 18.19 -1.66 -29.29
N LEU A 341 19.21 -2.50 -29.14
CA LEU A 341 19.09 -3.95 -29.07
C LEU A 341 19.41 -4.46 -27.67
N TYR A 342 20.04 -3.66 -26.82
CA TYR A 342 20.49 -4.09 -25.51
C TYR A 342 20.10 -3.07 -24.45
N PHE A 343 19.82 -3.56 -23.26
CA PHE A 343 19.68 -2.73 -22.09
C PHE A 343 20.19 -3.47 -20.85
N VAL A 344 20.60 -2.71 -19.84
CA VAL A 344 20.98 -3.26 -18.53
C VAL A 344 20.80 -2.19 -17.47
N THR A 345 20.23 -2.59 -16.33
CA THR A 345 20.14 -1.73 -15.15
C THR A 345 21.52 -1.71 -14.48
N VAL A 346 22.17 -0.55 -14.43
CA VAL A 346 23.54 -0.39 -13.91
C VAL A 346 23.57 0.01 -12.44
N ASN A 347 22.45 0.51 -11.91
CA ASN A 347 22.28 0.86 -10.51
C ASN A 347 20.93 0.35 -10.00
N LEU A 348 20.95 -0.66 -9.11
CA LEU A 348 19.73 -1.30 -8.62
C LEU A 348 19.01 -0.49 -7.54
N GLU A 349 19.67 0.49 -6.92
CA GLU A 349 19.04 1.40 -5.96
C GLU A 349 18.27 2.51 -6.68
N THR A 350 18.91 3.18 -7.63
CA THR A 350 18.25 4.26 -8.39
C THR A 350 17.38 3.71 -9.51
N GLY A 351 17.57 2.47 -9.94
CA GLY A 351 16.97 1.91 -11.15
C GLY A 351 17.44 2.62 -12.41
N GLU A 352 18.73 2.96 -12.52
CA GLU A 352 19.27 3.53 -13.76
C GLU A 352 19.47 2.41 -14.79
N THR A 353 18.84 2.53 -15.96
CA THR A 353 18.92 1.55 -17.05
C THR A 353 19.49 2.20 -18.29
N LYS A 354 20.59 1.63 -18.81
CA LYS A 354 21.26 2.10 -20.03
C LYS A 354 20.81 1.26 -21.22
N PHE A 355 20.66 1.89 -22.37
CA PHE A 355 20.19 1.29 -23.62
C PHE A 355 21.21 1.56 -24.72
N THR A 356 21.53 0.56 -25.54
CA THR A 356 22.49 0.64 -26.65
C THR A 356 22.14 -0.36 -27.76
N ASP A 357 22.54 -0.09 -28.99
CA ASP A 357 22.49 -1.01 -30.13
C ASP A 357 23.84 -1.73 -30.38
N ASP A 358 24.90 -1.34 -29.65
CA ASP A 358 26.23 -1.89 -29.74
C ASP A 358 26.50 -2.93 -28.64
N TRP A 359 26.94 -4.11 -29.06
CA TRP A 359 27.31 -5.19 -28.16
C TRP A 359 28.51 -4.83 -27.27
N GLU A 360 29.51 -4.11 -27.79
CA GLU A 360 30.69 -3.74 -27.00
C GLU A 360 30.33 -2.73 -25.90
N GLU A 361 29.49 -1.75 -26.21
CA GLU A 361 28.93 -0.83 -25.21
C GLU A 361 28.08 -1.57 -24.18
N HIS A 362 27.26 -2.55 -24.59
CA HIS A 362 26.48 -3.35 -23.66
C HIS A 362 27.38 -4.09 -22.65
N LEU A 363 28.49 -4.68 -23.10
CA LEU A 363 29.44 -5.34 -22.21
C LEU A 363 30.07 -4.38 -21.19
N LYS A 364 30.33 -3.13 -21.57
CA LYS A 364 30.81 -2.09 -20.64
C LYS A 364 29.75 -1.76 -19.58
N ASN A 365 28.49 -1.62 -19.99
CA ASN A 365 27.37 -1.37 -19.07
C ASN A 365 27.15 -2.57 -18.13
N VAL A 366 27.33 -3.81 -18.60
CA VAL A 366 27.30 -5.02 -17.75
C VAL A 366 28.43 -5.03 -16.71
N ASP A 367 29.64 -4.60 -17.10
CA ASP A 367 30.76 -4.46 -16.17
C ASP A 367 30.49 -3.39 -15.09
N GLU A 368 29.81 -2.32 -15.44
CA GLU A 368 29.34 -1.30 -14.49
C GLU A 368 28.38 -1.89 -13.44
N LEU A 369 27.37 -2.67 -13.87
CA LEU A 369 26.49 -3.40 -12.93
C LEU A 369 27.29 -4.35 -12.02
N LYS A 370 28.26 -5.09 -12.57
CA LYS A 370 29.11 -5.99 -11.77
C LYS A 370 29.90 -5.23 -10.70
N LYS A 371 30.45 -4.07 -11.04
CA LYS A 371 31.15 -3.18 -10.09
C LYS A 371 30.19 -2.65 -9.03
N TRP A 372 28.97 -2.25 -9.41
CA TRP A 372 27.94 -1.80 -8.48
C TRP A 372 27.57 -2.89 -7.46
N ASN A 373 27.33 -4.12 -7.93
CA ASN A 373 27.00 -5.27 -7.07
C ASN A 373 28.13 -5.60 -6.08
N LYS A 374 29.39 -5.49 -6.51
CA LYS A 374 30.55 -5.71 -5.63
C LYS A 374 30.67 -4.63 -4.54
N ALA A 375 30.30 -3.39 -4.85
CA ALA A 375 30.33 -2.27 -3.91
C ALA A 375 29.14 -2.28 -2.93
N HIS A 376 28.01 -2.91 -3.29
CA HIS A 376 26.79 -3.00 -2.50
C HIS A 376 26.40 -4.46 -2.22
N PRO A 377 27.21 -5.21 -1.46
CA PRO A 377 26.88 -6.59 -1.12
C PRO A 377 25.58 -6.61 -0.30
N HIS A 378 24.56 -7.29 -0.82
CA HIS A 378 23.34 -7.53 -0.07
C HIS A 378 23.66 -8.40 1.16
N PRO A 379 23.18 -8.03 2.37
CA PRO A 379 23.35 -8.89 3.53
C PRO A 379 22.69 -10.24 3.24
N SER A 380 23.49 -11.31 3.33
CA SER A 380 23.02 -12.68 3.14
C SER A 380 21.89 -12.95 4.12
N ALA A 381 20.69 -13.24 3.62
CA ALA A 381 19.59 -13.73 4.43
C ALA A 381 19.96 -15.11 5.02
N THR A 382 20.45 -15.13 6.25
CA THR A 382 20.57 -16.37 7.02
C THR A 382 19.22 -16.74 7.62
N SER A 383 18.77 -17.92 7.19
CA SER A 383 17.87 -18.90 7.84
C SER A 383 16.49 -19.05 7.18
N GLY A 384 16.41 -20.02 6.26
CA GLY A 384 15.15 -20.59 5.75
C GLY A 384 14.72 -20.11 4.37
N ASP A 385 15.65 -19.99 3.43
CA ASP A 385 15.46 -20.07 1.95
C ASP A 385 16.77 -19.56 1.29
N ALA A 386 17.71 -20.46 1.00
CA ALA A 386 19.00 -20.10 0.40
C ALA A 386 18.91 -20.26 -1.13
N ALA A 387 18.77 -19.17 -1.89
CA ALA A 387 19.84 -18.26 -2.33
C ALA A 387 20.76 -18.90 -3.39
N GLY A 388 20.44 -18.61 -4.66
CA GLY A 388 21.24 -18.99 -5.82
C GLY A 388 22.60 -18.33 -5.81
N GLY A 389 23.62 -19.12 -5.46
CA GLY A 389 25.01 -18.75 -5.56
C GLY A 389 25.42 -18.54 -7.02
N GLN A 390 25.83 -17.33 -7.32
CA GLN A 390 26.52 -16.93 -8.53
C GLN A 390 27.83 -17.72 -8.61
N LYS A 391 27.91 -18.69 -9.53
CA LYS A 391 29.15 -19.37 -9.91
C LYS A 391 29.54 -19.00 -11.33
N ASP A 392 30.81 -18.68 -11.44
CA ASP A 392 31.60 -18.28 -12.60
C ASP A 392 31.21 -18.93 -13.93
N THR A 393 31.13 -18.10 -14.98
CA THR A 393 31.27 -18.55 -16.37
C THR A 393 32.40 -17.78 -17.04
N THR A 394 33.62 -18.31 -16.88
CA THR A 394 34.73 -18.06 -17.79
C THR A 394 34.97 -19.37 -18.54
N GLY A 395 34.86 -19.34 -19.87
CA GLY A 395 35.05 -20.54 -20.70
C GLY A 395 34.90 -20.22 -22.18
N GLY A 396 35.75 -19.31 -22.67
CA GLY A 396 35.93 -19.07 -24.11
C GLY A 396 36.65 -20.24 -24.75
N GLN A 397 36.13 -20.71 -25.88
CA GLN A 397 36.84 -21.58 -26.82
C GLN A 397 38.03 -20.82 -27.41
N LYS A 398 39.23 -21.40 -27.32
CA LYS A 398 40.30 -21.18 -28.29
C LYS A 398 40.39 -22.39 -29.20
N SER A 399 40.31 -22.12 -30.49
CA SER A 399 40.69 -22.98 -31.59
C SER A 399 42.21 -23.11 -31.64
N ASP A 400 42.73 -24.33 -31.67
CA ASP A 400 44.06 -24.61 -32.20
C ASP A 400 43.93 -25.67 -33.30
N ARG A 401 44.21 -25.25 -34.53
CA ARG A 401 44.64 -26.12 -35.61
C ARG A 401 46.16 -26.19 -35.52
N GLU A 402 46.72 -27.37 -35.35
CA GLU A 402 47.98 -27.68 -36.02
C GLU A 402 48.13 -29.18 -36.29
N SER A 403 48.54 -29.43 -37.52
CA SER A 403 48.85 -30.71 -38.14
C SER A 403 50.09 -31.35 -37.54
N ASP A 404 50.10 -32.68 -37.39
CA ASP A 404 51.25 -33.42 -37.91
C ASP A 404 50.94 -34.88 -38.32
N LYS A 405 51.64 -35.29 -39.36
CA LYS A 405 51.58 -36.57 -40.07
C LYS A 405 52.59 -37.57 -39.49
N GLN A 406 52.29 -38.86 -39.73
CA GLN A 406 53.23 -40.01 -39.84
C GLN A 406 53.94 -40.44 -38.54
N THR A 407 54.05 -41.73 -38.18
CA THR A 407 54.33 -42.97 -38.92
C THR A 407 53.73 -44.17 -38.16
N GLY A 408 53.18 -45.20 -38.81
CA GLY A 408 53.84 -46.52 -39.01
C GLY A 408 54.16 -47.26 -37.70
N GLY A 409 53.73 -48.47 -37.37
CA GLY A 409 53.10 -49.57 -38.09
C GLY A 409 53.28 -50.85 -37.23
N SER A 410 52.58 -51.91 -37.61
CA SER A 410 52.91 -53.34 -37.36
C SER A 410 52.57 -54.00 -36.02
N THR A 411 51.71 -55.04 -36.16
CA THR A 411 51.72 -56.38 -35.51
C THR A 411 51.45 -56.49 -34.00
N GLY A 412 50.60 -57.39 -33.51
CA GLY A 412 49.84 -58.45 -34.16
C GLY A 412 49.14 -59.37 -33.15
N LYS A 413 48.36 -60.30 -33.72
CA LYS A 413 47.56 -61.40 -33.16
C LYS A 413 46.24 -61.05 -32.48
#